data_AF-A0AB38AQ38-F1
#
_entry.id   AF-A0AB38AQ38-F1
#
_cell.length_a   1.000
_cell.length_b   1.000
_cell.length_c   1.000
_cell.angle_alpha   90.00
_cell.angle_beta   90.00
_cell.angle_gamma   90.00
#
_symmetry.space_group_name_H-M   'P 1'
#
loop_
_entity.id
_entity.type
_entity.pdbx_description
1 polymer ?
#
loop_
_entity_poly.entity_id
_entity_poly.type
_entity_poly.pdbx_seq_one_letter_code
_entity_poly.pdbx_strand_id
1 'polypeptide(L)'
;MRKTTGLLSVLVLGAAVAGPVASAHAAPTAASVTAAASCHSLVVKANAANNKALSADGAHSYKKAIGYNQATQKYAVQGQGACRHARHAEEIRDALRGAQQGARRAELNNKRAYYEHDPRAGRAAFNDEEDVKVRMRDALRYV
;
A
#
# COMPACT_ATOMS: atom_id res chain seq x y z
N MET A 1 50.47 30.07 -53.40
CA MET A 1 49.86 29.17 -54.40
C MET A 1 48.43 29.62 -54.67
N ARG A 2 48.03 29.72 -55.94
CA ARG A 2 46.72 30.16 -56.45
C ARG A 2 45.66 29.06 -56.37
N LYS A 3 44.39 29.49 -56.50
CA LYS A 3 43.11 28.77 -56.80
C LYS A 3 42.21 28.61 -55.55
N THR A 4 40.90 28.89 -55.56
CA THR A 4 39.94 29.14 -56.66
C THR A 4 38.67 29.79 -56.09
N THR A 5 38.07 30.66 -56.90
CA THR A 5 36.72 31.22 -56.83
C THR A 5 35.64 30.13 -56.90
N GLY A 6 34.47 30.37 -56.30
CA GLY A 6 33.25 29.59 -56.57
C GLY A 6 32.05 29.99 -55.72
N LEU A 7 31.22 30.91 -56.24
CA LEU A 7 29.84 31.14 -55.81
C LEU A 7 29.01 29.86 -55.95
N LEU A 8 28.03 29.66 -55.06
CA LEU A 8 26.70 29.15 -55.43
C LEU A 8 25.70 29.45 -54.28
N SER A 9 24.87 30.45 -54.54
CA SER A 9 23.61 30.68 -53.84
C SER A 9 22.67 29.50 -54.08
N VAL A 10 22.09 28.96 -53.00
CA VAL A 10 20.81 28.24 -53.07
C VAL A 10 19.93 28.76 -51.95
N LEU A 11 18.98 29.62 -52.34
CA LEU A 11 17.77 29.89 -51.57
C LEU A 11 16.92 28.61 -51.57
N VAL A 12 16.58 28.10 -50.39
CA VAL A 12 15.33 27.33 -50.22
C VAL A 12 14.59 27.91 -49.02
N LEU A 13 13.58 28.71 -49.34
CA LEU A 13 12.45 29.00 -48.48
C LEU A 13 11.60 27.73 -48.41
N GLY A 14 11.44 27.17 -47.22
CA GLY A 14 10.55 26.02 -46.98
C GLY A 14 9.99 26.11 -45.57
N ALA A 15 8.94 26.92 -45.40
CA ALA A 15 8.14 26.93 -44.19
C ALA A 15 7.36 25.62 -44.10
N ALA A 16 7.69 24.80 -43.10
CA ALA A 16 6.77 23.83 -42.54
C ALA A 16 6.81 24.02 -41.03
N VAL A 17 5.77 24.65 -40.50
CA VAL A 17 5.52 24.77 -39.07
C VAL A 17 5.14 23.38 -38.57
N ALA A 18 6.15 22.56 -38.27
CA ALA A 18 5.96 21.38 -37.44
C ALA A 18 5.86 21.89 -36.00
N GLY A 19 4.64 22.25 -35.59
CA GLY A 19 4.35 22.52 -34.19
C GLY A 19 4.81 21.33 -33.35
N PRO A 20 5.47 21.56 -32.19
CA PRO A 20 5.76 20.46 -31.30
C PRO A 20 4.41 19.88 -30.88
N VAL A 21 4.10 18.67 -31.34
CA VAL A 21 3.08 17.85 -30.71
C VAL A 21 3.67 17.47 -29.36
N ALA A 22 3.53 18.38 -28.41
CA ALA A 22 3.85 18.13 -27.02
C ALA A 22 2.87 17.05 -26.57
N SER A 23 3.28 15.78 -26.70
CA SER A 23 2.72 14.72 -25.89
C SER A 23 2.98 15.15 -24.46
N ALA A 24 1.99 15.79 -23.85
CA ALA A 24 2.00 16.15 -22.44
C ALA A 24 1.98 14.84 -21.65
N HIS A 25 3.16 14.22 -21.51
CA HIS A 25 3.41 13.26 -20.46
C HIS A 25 3.35 14.07 -19.17
N ALA A 26 2.15 14.17 -18.59
CA ALA A 26 1.98 14.78 -17.29
C ALA A 26 2.80 13.95 -16.30
N ALA A 27 4.00 14.45 -15.97
CA ALA A 27 4.82 13.84 -14.94
C ALA A 27 3.99 13.80 -13.65
N PRO A 28 3.93 12.67 -12.94
CA PRO A 28 3.19 12.58 -11.70
C PRO A 28 3.71 13.66 -10.74
N THR A 29 2.79 14.48 -10.22
CA THR A 29 3.16 15.54 -9.29
C THR A 29 3.82 14.93 -8.05
N ALA A 30 4.83 15.57 -7.47
CA ALA A 30 5.54 15.04 -6.29
C ALA A 30 4.58 14.68 -5.12
N ALA A 31 3.46 15.41 -5.00
CA ALA A 31 2.39 15.10 -4.05
C ALA A 31 1.72 13.75 -4.31
N SER A 32 1.46 13.39 -5.58
CA SER A 32 0.87 12.10 -5.97
C SER A 32 1.83 10.93 -5.70
N VAL A 33 3.13 11.09 -5.97
CA VAL A 33 4.16 10.08 -5.66
C VAL A 33 4.26 9.84 -4.16
N THR A 34 4.23 10.92 -3.36
CA THR A 34 4.29 10.83 -1.90
C THR A 34 3.05 10.16 -1.30
N ALA A 35 1.87 10.43 -1.86
CA ALA A 35 0.62 9.80 -1.42
C ALA A 35 0.60 8.29 -1.72
N ALA A 36 1.02 7.87 -2.91
CA ALA A 36 1.14 6.46 -3.27
C ALA A 36 2.15 5.71 -2.38
N ALA A 37 3.33 6.30 -2.16
CA ALA A 37 4.34 5.74 -1.26
C ALA A 37 3.83 5.61 0.19
N SER A 38 3.08 6.59 0.67
CA SER A 38 2.47 6.56 2.01
C SER A 38 1.40 5.46 2.13
N CYS A 39 0.52 5.35 1.13
CA CYS A 39 -0.47 4.28 1.05
C CYS A 39 0.19 2.89 1.10
N HIS A 40 1.13 2.63 0.19
CA HIS A 40 1.87 1.36 0.16
C HIS A 40 2.58 1.07 1.49
N SER A 41 3.29 2.04 2.06
CA SER A 41 4.01 1.87 3.34
C SER A 41 3.07 1.48 4.49
N LEU A 42 1.87 2.07 4.56
CA LEU A 42 0.90 1.77 5.61
C LEU A 42 0.30 0.36 5.46
N VAL A 43 0.00 -0.07 4.23
CA VAL A 43 -0.45 -1.45 3.98
C VAL A 43 0.64 -2.46 4.38
N VAL A 44 1.90 -2.21 4.01
CA VAL A 44 3.04 -3.05 4.41
C VAL A 44 3.20 -3.11 5.93
N LYS A 45 3.09 -1.97 6.64
CA LYS A 45 3.16 -1.93 8.11
C LYS A 45 2.02 -2.68 8.77
N ALA A 46 0.81 -2.57 8.25
CA ALA A 46 -0.36 -3.29 8.75
C ALA A 46 -0.17 -4.81 8.58
N ASN A 47 0.30 -5.25 7.41
CA ASN A 47 0.61 -6.66 7.14
C ASN A 47 1.74 -7.19 8.06
N ALA A 48 2.82 -6.42 8.22
CA ALA A 48 3.93 -6.80 9.09
C ALA A 48 3.51 -6.89 10.56
N ALA A 49 2.64 -5.99 11.04
CA ALA A 49 2.07 -6.08 12.38
C ALA A 49 1.23 -7.35 12.55
N ASN A 50 0.38 -7.70 11.57
CA ASN A 50 -0.43 -8.91 11.63
C ASN A 50 0.43 -10.19 11.63
N ASN A 51 1.49 -10.25 10.84
CA ASN A 51 2.42 -11.40 10.86
C ASN A 51 3.11 -11.57 12.22
N LYS A 52 3.37 -10.47 12.93
CA LYS A 52 3.88 -10.52 14.31
C LYS A 52 2.81 -10.99 15.30
N ALA A 53 1.54 -10.64 15.09
CA ALA A 53 0.42 -11.16 15.86
C ALA A 53 0.32 -12.69 15.70
N LEU A 54 0.30 -13.18 14.46
CA LEU A 54 0.28 -14.62 14.14
C LEU A 54 1.44 -15.38 14.77
N SER A 55 2.65 -14.82 14.69
CA SER A 55 3.83 -15.43 15.30
C SER A 55 3.71 -15.48 16.83
N ALA A 56 3.12 -14.45 17.44
CA ALA A 56 2.89 -14.41 18.88
C ALA A 56 1.79 -15.39 19.30
N ASP A 57 0.69 -15.49 18.56
CA ASP A 57 -0.41 -16.44 18.83
C ASP A 57 0.03 -17.89 18.64
N GLY A 58 0.82 -18.18 17.59
CA GLY A 58 1.43 -19.50 17.40
C GLY A 58 2.39 -19.89 18.53
N ALA A 59 2.95 -18.90 19.24
CA ALA A 59 3.76 -19.10 20.45
C ALA A 59 2.95 -18.98 21.75
N HIS A 60 1.61 -18.94 21.69
CA HIS A 60 0.71 -18.73 22.83
C HIS A 60 1.00 -17.45 23.64
N SER A 61 1.65 -16.46 23.03
CA SER A 61 2.04 -15.19 23.64
C SER A 61 0.95 -14.14 23.43
N TYR A 62 -0.26 -14.42 23.92
CA TYR A 62 -1.47 -13.64 23.68
C TYR A 62 -1.34 -12.15 24.04
N LYS A 63 -0.60 -11.83 25.12
CA LYS A 63 -0.33 -10.44 25.50
C LYS A 63 0.43 -9.67 24.42
N LYS A 64 1.38 -10.31 23.74
CA LYS A 64 2.10 -9.70 22.60
C LYS A 64 1.20 -9.59 21.38
N ALA A 65 0.44 -10.65 21.07
CA ALA A 65 -0.50 -10.66 19.95
C ALA A 65 -1.54 -9.54 20.04
N ILE A 66 -2.10 -9.27 21.24
CA ILE A 66 -2.98 -8.12 21.50
C ILE A 66 -2.35 -6.80 21.04
N GLY A 67 -1.09 -6.55 21.43
CA GLY A 67 -0.39 -5.33 21.05
C GLY A 67 -0.15 -5.23 19.53
N TYR A 68 0.15 -6.35 18.88
CA TYR A 68 0.30 -6.39 17.44
C TYR A 68 -1.02 -6.22 16.69
N ASN A 69 -2.12 -6.79 17.19
CA ASN A 69 -3.46 -6.58 16.64
C ASN A 69 -3.90 -5.12 16.73
N GLN A 70 -3.58 -4.43 17.82
CA GLN A 70 -3.82 -2.99 17.93
C GLN A 70 -2.99 -2.19 16.92
N ALA A 71 -1.72 -2.58 16.70
CA ALA A 71 -0.88 -1.97 15.67
C ALA A 71 -1.43 -2.21 14.26
N THR A 72 -1.89 -3.42 13.96
CA THR A 72 -2.57 -3.77 12.70
C THR A 72 -3.79 -2.88 12.47
N GLN A 73 -4.67 -2.76 13.47
CA GLN A 73 -5.84 -1.87 13.42
C GLN A 73 -5.44 -0.41 13.13
N LYS A 74 -4.45 0.12 13.85
CA LYS A 74 -3.95 1.49 13.66
C LYS A 74 -3.48 1.72 12.23
N TYR A 75 -2.62 0.85 11.71
CA TYR A 75 -2.07 1.02 10.36
C TYR A 75 -3.13 0.80 9.28
N ALA A 76 -4.09 -0.10 9.50
CA ALA A 76 -5.21 -0.29 8.57
C ALA A 76 -6.08 0.96 8.46
N VAL A 77 -6.41 1.62 9.59
CA VAL A 77 -7.17 2.88 9.59
C VAL A 77 -6.38 4.01 8.91
N GLN A 78 -5.10 4.16 9.22
CA GLN A 78 -4.24 5.16 8.58
C GLN A 78 -4.14 4.90 7.07
N GLY A 79 -3.98 3.63 6.67
CA GLY A 79 -3.92 3.21 5.28
C GLY A 79 -5.19 3.58 4.50
N GLN A 80 -6.37 3.40 5.09
CA GLN A 80 -7.64 3.80 4.45
C GLN A 80 -7.65 5.29 4.05
N GLY A 81 -7.12 6.17 4.91
CA GLY A 81 -7.02 7.60 4.62
C GLY A 81 -5.92 7.96 3.61
N ALA A 82 -4.77 7.27 3.67
CA ALA A 82 -3.66 7.48 2.76
C ALA A 82 -3.96 7.00 1.33
N CYS A 83 -4.73 5.91 1.19
CA CYS A 83 -5.07 5.30 -0.08
C CYS A 83 -6.32 5.92 -0.76
N ARG A 84 -6.86 7.02 -0.24
CA ARG A 84 -8.15 7.60 -0.71
C ARG A 84 -8.19 8.01 -2.19
N HIS A 85 -7.04 8.25 -2.80
CA HIS A 85 -6.89 8.64 -4.21
C HIS A 85 -6.07 7.62 -5.01
N ALA A 86 -5.85 6.42 -4.46
CA ALA A 86 -5.22 5.34 -5.22
C ALA A 86 -6.12 4.90 -6.38
N ARG A 87 -5.52 4.32 -7.42
CA ARG A 87 -6.25 3.82 -8.60
C ARG A 87 -7.36 2.82 -8.23
N HIS A 88 -7.11 2.00 -7.21
CA HIS A 88 -8.01 0.97 -6.69
C HIS A 88 -8.44 1.30 -5.25
N ALA A 89 -8.78 2.56 -5.00
CA ALA A 89 -9.02 3.05 -3.64
C ALA A 89 -10.15 2.31 -2.91
N GLU A 90 -11.19 1.86 -3.61
CA GLU A 90 -12.32 1.15 -3.02
C GLU A 90 -11.88 -0.23 -2.55
N GLU A 91 -11.23 -1.00 -3.41
CA GLU A 91 -10.74 -2.35 -3.12
C GLU A 91 -9.72 -2.36 -1.99
N ILE A 92 -8.78 -1.39 -2.00
CA ILE A 92 -7.80 -1.22 -0.92
C ILE A 92 -8.51 -0.90 0.40
N ARG A 93 -9.47 0.04 0.39
CA ARG A 93 -10.14 0.48 1.62
C ARG A 93 -11.03 -0.61 2.21
N ASP A 94 -11.70 -1.38 1.37
CA ASP A 94 -12.52 -2.51 1.83
C ASP A 94 -11.66 -3.63 2.40
N ALA A 95 -10.54 -3.95 1.74
CA ALA A 95 -9.57 -4.89 2.28
C ALA A 95 -9.03 -4.42 3.64
N LEU A 96 -8.59 -3.16 3.76
CA LEU A 96 -8.11 -2.58 5.02
C LEU A 96 -9.19 -2.49 6.10
N ARG A 97 -10.45 -2.24 5.75
CA ARG A 97 -11.57 -2.26 6.70
C ARG A 97 -11.81 -3.67 7.21
N GLY A 98 -11.84 -4.67 6.33
CA GLY A 98 -11.94 -6.07 6.71
C GLY A 98 -10.79 -6.51 7.62
N ALA A 99 -9.57 -6.08 7.30
CA ALA A 99 -8.38 -6.36 8.08
C ALA A 99 -8.43 -5.70 9.48
N GLN A 100 -8.91 -4.47 9.57
CA GLN A 100 -9.11 -3.77 10.85
C GLN A 100 -10.15 -4.48 11.72
N GLN A 101 -11.28 -4.89 11.15
CA GLN A 101 -12.32 -5.61 11.87
C GLN A 101 -11.85 -6.99 12.33
N GLY A 102 -11.15 -7.74 11.47
CA GLY A 102 -10.57 -9.03 11.82
C GLY A 102 -9.54 -8.92 12.95
N ALA A 103 -8.62 -7.96 12.87
CA ALA A 103 -7.63 -7.74 13.92
C ALA A 103 -8.28 -7.33 15.25
N ARG A 104 -9.40 -6.60 15.22
CA ARG A 104 -10.19 -6.31 16.43
C ARG A 104 -10.82 -7.56 17.02
N ARG A 105 -11.36 -8.47 16.21
CA ARG A 105 -11.91 -9.75 16.70
C ARG A 105 -10.82 -10.63 17.29
N ALA A 106 -9.68 -10.75 16.59
CA ALA A 106 -8.50 -11.44 17.10
C ALA A 106 -8.02 -10.88 18.44
N GLU A 107 -7.96 -9.55 18.58
CA GLU A 107 -7.62 -8.90 19.86
C GLU A 107 -8.57 -9.31 20.99
N LEU A 108 -9.88 -9.32 20.76
CA LEU A 108 -10.87 -9.72 21.76
C LEU A 108 -10.72 -11.20 22.14
N ASN A 109 -10.52 -12.06 21.16
CA ASN A 109 -10.27 -13.48 21.38
C ASN A 109 -8.95 -13.73 22.13
N ASN A 110 -7.89 -12.97 21.84
CA ASN A 110 -6.63 -13.04 22.56
C ASN A 110 -6.71 -12.51 23.98
N LYS A 111 -7.51 -11.46 24.24
CA LYS A 111 -7.82 -11.03 25.61
C LYS A 111 -8.51 -12.14 26.39
N ARG A 112 -9.49 -12.79 25.77
CA ARG A 112 -10.20 -13.92 26.38
C ARG A 112 -9.25 -15.09 26.66
N ALA A 113 -8.43 -15.47 25.69
CA ALA A 113 -7.42 -16.51 25.87
C ALA A 113 -6.41 -16.17 26.98
N TYR A 114 -6.03 -14.90 27.11
CA TYR A 114 -5.06 -14.44 28.11
C TYR A 114 -5.65 -14.38 29.53
N TYR A 115 -6.83 -13.79 29.70
CA TYR A 115 -7.43 -13.56 31.03
C TYR A 115 -8.25 -14.75 31.54
N GLU A 116 -8.95 -15.45 30.65
CA GLU A 116 -9.81 -16.60 31.00
C GLU A 116 -9.11 -17.95 30.79
N HIS A 117 -7.86 -17.94 30.29
CA HIS A 117 -7.12 -19.15 29.92
C HIS A 117 -7.90 -20.05 28.94
N ASP A 118 -8.70 -19.46 28.04
CA ASP A 118 -9.51 -20.19 27.06
C ASP A 118 -8.70 -20.55 25.79
N PRO A 119 -8.32 -21.83 25.60
CA PRO A 119 -7.55 -22.25 24.42
C PRO A 119 -8.38 -22.23 23.12
N ARG A 120 -9.72 -22.27 23.20
CA ARG A 120 -10.59 -22.15 22.02
C ARG A 120 -10.61 -20.71 21.53
N ALA A 121 -10.64 -19.75 22.44
CA ALA A 121 -10.49 -18.34 22.09
C ALA A 121 -9.13 -18.07 21.43
N GLY A 122 -8.04 -18.65 21.93
CA GLY A 122 -6.72 -18.50 21.30
C GLY A 122 -6.68 -19.05 19.86
N ARG A 123 -7.32 -20.19 19.61
CA ARG A 123 -7.49 -20.72 18.23
C ARG A 123 -8.34 -19.82 17.35
N ALA A 124 -9.42 -19.26 17.89
CA ALA A 124 -10.28 -18.33 17.16
C ALA A 124 -9.52 -17.04 16.79
N ALA A 125 -8.68 -16.53 17.69
CA ALA A 125 -7.82 -15.38 17.41
C ALA A 125 -6.85 -15.66 16.25
N PHE A 126 -6.14 -16.78 16.30
CA PHE A 126 -5.23 -17.16 15.22
C PHE A 126 -5.93 -17.26 13.85
N ASN A 127 -7.14 -17.82 13.81
CA ASN A 127 -7.93 -17.90 12.58
C ASN A 127 -8.36 -16.50 12.08
N ASP A 128 -8.82 -15.62 12.97
CA ASP A 128 -9.12 -14.23 12.61
C ASP A 128 -7.87 -13.51 12.05
N GLU A 129 -6.68 -13.76 12.60
CA GLU A 129 -5.42 -13.18 12.12
C GLU A 129 -4.98 -13.73 10.74
N GLU A 130 -5.25 -15.01 10.44
CA GLU A 130 -5.02 -15.56 9.10
C GLU A 130 -6.00 -14.96 8.07
N ASP A 131 -7.25 -14.72 8.45
CA ASP A 131 -8.20 -13.98 7.59
C ASP A 131 -7.71 -12.56 7.32
N VAL A 132 -7.19 -11.87 8.35
CA VAL A 132 -6.59 -10.54 8.20
C VAL A 132 -5.41 -10.57 7.23
N LYS A 133 -4.56 -11.59 7.28
CA LYS A 133 -3.43 -11.76 6.35
C LYS A 133 -3.88 -11.92 4.90
N VAL A 134 -4.99 -12.61 4.66
CA VAL A 134 -5.60 -12.70 3.32
C VAL A 134 -6.06 -11.31 2.87
N ARG A 135 -6.77 -10.56 3.72
CA ARG A 135 -7.19 -9.18 3.39
C ARG A 135 -6.00 -8.25 3.12
N MET A 136 -4.91 -8.37 3.88
CA MET A 136 -3.71 -7.57 3.64
C MET A 136 -3.03 -7.92 2.31
N ARG A 137 -3.07 -9.19 1.90
CA ARG A 137 -2.58 -9.63 0.59
C ARG A 137 -3.41 -9.04 -0.55
N ASP A 138 -4.72 -8.96 -0.39
CA ASP A 138 -5.60 -8.31 -1.36
C ASP A 138 -5.29 -6.81 -1.45
N ALA A 139 -5.16 -6.11 -0.32
CA ALA A 139 -4.76 -4.71 -0.31
C ALA A 139 -3.41 -4.49 -1.02
N LEU A 140 -2.41 -5.34 -0.73
CA LEU A 140 -1.08 -5.28 -1.36
C LEU A 140 -1.08 -5.51 -2.87
N ARG A 141 -2.08 -6.22 -3.40
CA ARG A 141 -2.22 -6.43 -4.86
C ARG A 141 -2.63 -5.13 -5.58
N TYR A 142 -3.30 -4.24 -4.87
CA TYR A 142 -3.94 -3.05 -5.44
C TYR A 142 -3.19 -1.74 -5.19
N VAL A 143 -2.21 -1.73 -4.26
CA VAL A 143 -1.36 -0.56 -3.96
C VAL A 143 -0.09 -0.49 -4.78
#